data_AF-R7BG36-F1
#
_entry.id   AF-R7BG36-F1
#
_cell.length_a   1.000
_cell.length_b   1.000
_cell.length_c   1.000
_cell.angle_alpha   90.00
_cell.angle_beta   90.00
_cell.angle_gamma   90.00
#
_symmetry.space_group_name_H-M   'P 1'
#
loop_
_entity.id
_entity.type
_entity.pdbx_description
1 polymer ?
#
loop_
_entity_poly.entity_id
_entity_poly.type
_entity_poly.pdbx_seq_one_letter_code
_entity_poly.pdbx_strand_id
1 'polypeptide(L)'
;MYTIGSVIKHEREKRGISQEELCFGICAVSTLSRIEHSEQTPTMEKAMALLDRLGLEGSAYLSFVSNEEYEFYKISRNVGGMLANRQYLEAYEYVTDKKKLMDKNKFRRQLSDTITAVKKCFIDRQYETAISMTEEAIRYTCPQFDKSKKIRFFMTDMEVNVINVMAVSYWRNGKRITALNLMINLTDALREQYSVTGVSSIRYPMILCNLAKWLNEQLRFEEAKEYIELGRDVCIKSGKFRMLPYLCCCMATVLQGLKHDEEEVIKEYISAYIMFKNMGIDEDAAKLRSYLLEFYNRDLECIGMFELNSPT
;
A
#
# COMPACT_ATOMS: atom_id res chain seq x y z
N MET A 1 -7.09 32.31 -9.31
CA MET A 1 -7.55 31.13 -8.54
C MET A 1 -7.07 29.90 -9.30
N TYR A 2 -6.23 29.05 -8.70
CA TYR A 2 -5.76 27.84 -9.37
C TYR A 2 -6.90 26.81 -9.42
N THR A 3 -7.29 26.38 -10.61
CA THR A 3 -8.24 25.28 -10.79
C THR A 3 -7.50 23.94 -10.62
N ILE A 4 -8.24 22.87 -10.30
CA ILE A 4 -7.65 21.53 -10.25
C ILE A 4 -6.93 21.16 -11.55
N GLY A 5 -7.49 21.57 -12.70
CA GLY A 5 -6.90 21.38 -14.01
C GLY A 5 -5.54 22.04 -14.15
N SER A 6 -5.42 23.29 -13.69
CA SER A 6 -4.15 24.02 -13.71
C SER A 6 -3.09 23.39 -12.81
N VAL A 7 -3.49 22.84 -11.65
CA VAL A 7 -2.58 22.12 -10.73
C VAL A 7 -2.09 20.83 -11.38
N ILE A 8 -3.00 20.04 -11.97
CA ILE A 8 -2.66 18.81 -12.69
C ILE A 8 -1.70 19.10 -13.83
N LYS A 9 -1.98 20.12 -14.66
CA LYS A 9 -1.12 20.53 -15.77
C LYS A 9 0.27 20.92 -15.29
N HIS A 10 0.34 21.80 -14.28
CA HIS A 10 1.59 22.30 -13.74
C HIS A 10 2.47 21.16 -13.21
N GLU A 11 1.92 20.29 -12.36
CA GLU A 11 2.67 19.19 -11.77
C GLU A 11 3.06 18.10 -12.78
N ARG A 12 2.22 17.87 -13.80
CA ARG A 12 2.55 16.99 -14.93
C ARG A 12 3.73 17.54 -15.73
N GLU A 13 3.68 18.80 -16.16
CA GLU A 13 4.71 19.44 -16.98
C GLU A 13 6.03 19.59 -16.23
N LYS A 14 5.98 19.98 -14.96
CA LYS A 14 7.14 20.08 -14.06
C LYS A 14 7.92 18.76 -13.97
N ARG A 15 7.26 17.62 -14.16
CA ARG A 15 7.84 16.27 -14.05
C ARG A 15 8.06 15.60 -15.41
N GLY A 16 7.81 16.31 -16.51
CA GLY A 16 7.99 15.79 -17.86
C GLY A 16 7.05 14.64 -18.25
N ILE A 17 5.90 14.52 -17.59
CA ILE A 17 4.95 13.42 -17.81
C ILE A 17 4.05 13.76 -19.02
N SER A 18 3.81 12.81 -19.91
CA SER A 18 2.90 13.00 -21.04
C SER A 18 1.42 12.94 -20.61
N GLN A 19 0.52 13.53 -21.39
CA GLN A 19 -0.92 13.41 -21.11
C GLN A 19 -1.40 11.96 -21.25
N GLU A 20 -0.85 11.22 -22.23
CA GLU A 20 -1.10 9.80 -22.48
C GLU A 20 -0.73 8.95 -21.27
N GLU A 21 0.45 9.18 -20.69
CA GLU A 21 0.92 8.47 -19.49
C GLU A 21 0.03 8.76 -18.29
N LEU A 22 -0.25 10.04 -18.04
CA LEU A 22 -1.02 10.45 -16.87
C LEU A 22 -2.47 9.95 -16.93
N CYS A 23 -3.13 10.05 -18.09
CA CYS A 23 -4.56 9.73 -18.21
C CYS A 23 -4.84 8.25 -18.46
N PHE A 24 -3.82 7.42 -18.70
CA PHE A 24 -3.98 6.03 -19.11
C PHE A 24 -4.98 5.28 -18.22
N GLY A 25 -6.05 4.73 -18.81
CA GLY A 25 -7.05 3.95 -18.07
C GLY A 25 -7.97 4.76 -17.14
N ILE A 26 -7.72 6.06 -16.98
CA ILE A 26 -8.58 7.00 -16.23
C ILE A 26 -9.59 7.60 -17.21
N CYS A 27 -9.12 8.30 -18.24
CA CYS A 27 -9.92 8.98 -19.27
C CYS A 27 -9.17 9.10 -20.61
N ALA A 28 -9.83 9.64 -21.64
CA ALA A 28 -9.19 9.91 -22.92
C ALA A 28 -8.23 11.12 -22.83
N VAL A 29 -7.19 11.14 -23.66
CA VAL A 29 -6.20 12.24 -23.73
C VAL A 29 -6.88 13.59 -23.97
N SER A 30 -7.86 13.64 -24.89
CA SER A 30 -8.67 14.83 -25.14
C SER A 30 -9.47 15.29 -23.91
N THR A 31 -9.89 14.37 -23.06
CA THR A 31 -10.57 14.70 -21.80
C THR A 31 -9.59 15.30 -20.80
N LEU A 32 -8.39 14.73 -20.64
CA LEU A 32 -7.35 15.33 -19.79
C LEU A 32 -6.96 16.72 -20.28
N SER A 33 -6.79 16.90 -21.60
CA SER A 33 -6.47 18.21 -22.18
C SER A 33 -7.54 19.27 -21.83
N ARG A 34 -8.83 18.95 -21.97
CA ARG A 34 -9.92 19.87 -21.57
C ARG A 34 -9.92 20.15 -20.06
N ILE A 35 -9.62 19.15 -19.23
CA ILE A 35 -9.47 19.34 -17.78
C ILE A 35 -8.33 20.32 -17.47
N GLU A 36 -7.15 20.11 -18.07
CA GLU A 36 -5.96 20.95 -17.87
C GLU A 36 -6.17 22.41 -18.28
N HIS A 37 -7.04 22.65 -19.28
CA HIS A 37 -7.42 23.99 -19.74
C HIS A 37 -8.68 24.54 -19.06
N SER A 38 -9.20 23.88 -18.02
CA SER A 38 -10.41 24.28 -17.30
C SER A 38 -11.69 24.35 -18.16
N GLU A 39 -11.68 23.67 -19.30
CA GLU A 39 -12.84 23.55 -20.20
C GLU A 39 -13.81 22.44 -19.75
N GLN A 40 -13.34 21.55 -18.87
CA GLN A 40 -14.15 20.46 -18.33
C GLN A 40 -13.81 20.18 -16.86
N THR A 41 -14.82 20.15 -15.99
CA THR A 41 -14.67 19.72 -14.60
C THR A 41 -14.60 18.18 -14.53
N PRO A 42 -13.55 17.58 -13.95
CA PRO A 42 -13.48 16.13 -13.75
C PRO A 42 -14.43 15.67 -12.63
N THR A 43 -14.89 14.42 -12.71
CA THR A 43 -15.49 13.77 -11.53
C THR A 43 -14.42 13.56 -10.47
N MET A 44 -14.83 13.49 -9.21
CA MET A 44 -13.91 13.34 -8.09
C MET A 44 -12.99 12.11 -8.24
N GLU A 45 -13.52 10.98 -8.70
CA GLU A 45 -12.71 9.77 -8.86
C GLU A 45 -11.63 9.95 -9.93
N LYS A 46 -11.91 10.70 -11.01
CA LYS A 46 -10.91 11.01 -12.04
C LYS A 46 -9.86 11.98 -11.49
N ALA A 47 -10.29 13.04 -10.80
CA ALA A 47 -9.39 14.02 -10.20
C ALA A 47 -8.44 13.34 -9.21
N MET A 48 -8.97 12.51 -8.30
CA MET A 48 -8.18 11.75 -7.34
C MET A 48 -7.20 10.80 -8.03
N ALA A 49 -7.63 10.04 -9.04
CA ALA A 49 -6.74 9.12 -9.75
C ALA A 49 -5.58 9.85 -10.47
N LEU A 50 -5.84 11.02 -11.04
CA LEU A 50 -4.80 11.85 -11.67
C LEU A 50 -3.83 12.42 -10.63
N LEU A 51 -4.35 12.98 -9.53
CA LEU A 51 -3.54 13.52 -8.44
C LEU A 51 -2.68 12.45 -7.76
N ASP A 52 -3.24 11.26 -7.55
CA ASP A 52 -2.55 10.14 -6.91
C ASP A 52 -1.35 9.66 -7.73
N ARG A 53 -1.46 9.63 -9.07
CA ARG A 53 -0.31 9.38 -9.95
C ARG A 53 0.76 10.46 -9.88
N LEU A 54 0.36 11.69 -9.57
CA LEU A 54 1.27 12.81 -9.28
C LEU A 54 1.71 12.82 -7.81
N GLY A 55 1.34 11.84 -6.98
CA GLY A 55 1.69 11.81 -5.56
C GLY A 55 1.11 12.97 -4.75
N LEU A 56 -0.01 13.55 -5.20
CA LEU A 56 -0.68 14.66 -4.55
C LEU A 56 -1.91 14.17 -3.80
N GLU A 57 -2.18 14.74 -2.63
CA GLU A 57 -3.38 14.41 -1.87
C GLU A 57 -4.61 15.13 -2.47
N GLY A 58 -5.66 14.37 -2.76
CA GLY A 58 -6.91 14.89 -3.32
C GLY A 58 -7.81 15.67 -2.36
N SER A 59 -7.43 15.82 -1.10
CA SER A 59 -8.25 16.45 -0.06
C SER A 59 -8.58 17.92 -0.36
N ALA A 60 -7.67 18.63 -1.04
CA ALA A 60 -7.90 20.00 -1.49
C ALA A 60 -9.04 20.14 -2.52
N TYR A 61 -9.48 19.04 -3.16
CA TYR A 61 -10.58 19.03 -4.13
C TYR A 61 -11.97 18.89 -3.49
N LEU A 62 -12.05 18.61 -2.18
CA LEU A 62 -13.31 18.27 -1.49
C LEU A 62 -14.35 19.42 -1.45
N SER A 63 -13.94 20.67 -1.61
CA SER A 63 -14.85 21.83 -1.52
C SER A 63 -15.79 21.99 -2.72
N PHE A 64 -15.58 21.25 -3.82
CA PHE A 64 -16.33 21.42 -5.08
C PHE A 64 -17.01 20.14 -5.58
N VAL A 65 -17.18 19.12 -4.72
CA VAL A 65 -17.74 17.82 -5.12
C VAL A 65 -19.20 17.68 -4.72
N SER A 66 -19.92 16.82 -5.44
CA SER A 66 -21.28 16.45 -5.04
C SER A 66 -21.30 15.68 -3.71
N ASN A 67 -22.42 15.73 -2.98
CA ASN A 67 -22.60 14.94 -1.75
C ASN A 67 -22.28 13.45 -1.97
N GLU A 68 -22.65 12.93 -3.13
CA GLU A 68 -22.40 11.53 -3.47
C GLU A 68 -20.91 11.21 -3.66
N GLU A 69 -20.17 12.06 -4.36
CA GLU A 69 -18.73 11.92 -4.53
C GLU A 69 -18.01 12.03 -3.18
N TYR A 70 -18.45 12.98 -2.33
CA TYR A 70 -17.94 13.13 -0.98
C TYR A 70 -18.16 11.86 -0.12
N GLU A 71 -19.36 11.27 -0.19
CA GLU A 71 -19.63 10.01 0.51
C GLU A 71 -18.75 8.86 0.00
N PHE A 72 -18.53 8.75 -1.32
CA PHE A 72 -17.59 7.76 -1.86
C PHE A 72 -16.15 7.96 -1.36
N TYR A 73 -15.69 9.21 -1.28
CA TYR A 73 -14.38 9.54 -0.73
C TYR A 73 -14.25 9.11 0.74
N LYS A 74 -15.25 9.44 1.57
CA LYS A 74 -15.30 9.02 2.97
C LYS A 74 -15.24 7.50 3.09
N ILE A 75 -16.01 6.79 2.26
CA ILE A 75 -16.01 5.33 2.27
C ILE A 75 -14.61 4.79 1.94
N SER A 76 -13.99 5.31 0.88
CA SER A 76 -12.65 4.90 0.45
C SER A 76 -11.60 5.12 1.54
N ARG A 77 -11.65 6.27 2.25
CA ARG A 77 -10.76 6.58 3.40
C ARG A 77 -11.00 5.65 4.59
N ASN A 78 -12.26 5.44 4.97
CA ASN A 78 -12.62 4.58 6.10
C ASN A 78 -12.19 3.14 5.85
N VAL A 79 -12.47 2.62 4.65
CA VAL A 79 -12.04 1.28 4.22
C VAL A 79 -10.51 1.18 4.24
N GLY A 80 -9.80 2.18 3.74
CA GLY A 80 -8.34 2.22 3.80
C GLY A 80 -7.79 2.09 5.24
N GLY A 81 -8.42 2.76 6.20
CA GLY A 81 -8.11 2.64 7.63
C GLY A 81 -8.42 1.26 8.20
N MET A 82 -9.60 0.71 7.91
CA MET A 82 -10.00 -0.64 8.32
C MET A 82 -9.02 -1.70 7.80
N LEU A 83 -8.66 -1.64 6.52
CA LEU A 83 -7.67 -2.54 5.91
C LEU A 83 -6.30 -2.44 6.58
N ALA A 84 -5.86 -1.21 6.87
CA ALA A 84 -4.58 -1.00 7.57
C ALA A 84 -4.58 -1.69 8.95
N ASN A 85 -5.71 -1.65 9.65
CA ASN A 85 -5.92 -2.27 10.97
C ASN A 85 -6.37 -3.74 10.91
N ARG A 86 -6.30 -4.39 9.73
CA ARG A 86 -6.71 -5.79 9.51
C ARG A 86 -8.19 -6.10 9.80
N GLN A 87 -9.04 -5.06 9.82
CA GLN A 87 -10.50 -5.16 10.00
C GLN A 87 -11.16 -5.51 8.66
N TYR A 88 -10.82 -6.68 8.13
CA TYR A 88 -11.18 -7.07 6.77
C TYR A 88 -12.68 -7.39 6.60
N LEU A 89 -13.29 -7.98 7.63
CA LEU A 89 -14.70 -8.33 7.60
C LEU A 89 -15.56 -7.07 7.65
N GLU A 90 -15.22 -6.15 8.56
CA GLU A 90 -15.89 -4.88 8.75
C GLU A 90 -15.77 -3.99 7.50
N ALA A 91 -14.59 -3.98 6.86
CA ALA A 91 -14.40 -3.29 5.58
C ALA A 91 -15.34 -3.85 4.49
N TYR A 92 -15.48 -5.17 4.43
CA TYR A 92 -16.38 -5.83 3.48
C TYR A 92 -17.85 -5.52 3.74
N GLU A 93 -18.31 -5.65 4.98
CA GLU A 93 -19.69 -5.35 5.36
C GLU A 93 -20.02 -3.88 5.06
N TYR A 94 -19.12 -2.97 5.46
CA TYR A 94 -19.29 -1.53 5.25
C TYR A 94 -19.45 -1.13 3.78
N VAL A 95 -18.75 -1.80 2.86
CA VAL A 95 -18.85 -1.57 1.41
C VAL A 95 -20.08 -2.26 0.83
N THR A 96 -20.39 -3.48 1.28
CA THR A 96 -21.54 -4.27 0.80
C THR A 96 -22.86 -3.56 1.09
N ASP A 97 -22.99 -2.95 2.25
CA ASP A 97 -24.16 -2.14 2.64
C ASP A 97 -24.43 -0.97 1.67
N LYS A 98 -23.42 -0.56 0.91
CA LYS A 98 -23.45 0.59 -0.01
C LYS A 98 -23.39 0.17 -1.47
N LYS A 99 -23.75 -1.08 -1.79
CA LYS A 99 -23.68 -1.65 -3.15
C LYS A 99 -24.21 -0.75 -4.27
N LYS A 100 -25.38 -0.11 -4.08
CA LYS A 100 -25.95 0.82 -5.08
C LYS A 100 -25.02 1.99 -5.42
N LEU A 101 -24.27 2.49 -4.45
CA LEU A 101 -23.27 3.53 -4.66
C LEU A 101 -22.05 2.98 -5.40
N MET A 102 -21.65 1.74 -5.07
CA MET A 102 -20.47 1.07 -5.61
C MET A 102 -20.62 0.67 -7.08
N ASP A 103 -21.83 0.38 -7.55
CA ASP A 103 -22.07 -0.07 -8.92
C ASP A 103 -22.02 1.06 -9.98
N LYS A 104 -21.97 2.33 -9.56
CA LYS A 104 -22.16 3.49 -10.44
C LYS A 104 -21.08 3.71 -11.50
N ASN A 105 -19.83 3.42 -11.18
CA ASN A 105 -18.74 3.58 -12.14
C ASN A 105 -17.60 2.60 -11.86
N LYS A 106 -16.67 2.52 -12.82
CA LYS A 106 -15.55 1.57 -12.79
C LYS A 106 -14.63 1.71 -11.56
N PHE A 107 -14.42 2.93 -11.04
CA PHE A 107 -13.55 3.15 -9.88
C PHE A 107 -14.19 2.61 -8.61
N ARG A 108 -15.49 2.84 -8.44
CA ARG A 108 -16.24 2.34 -7.29
C ARG A 108 -16.39 0.82 -7.34
N ARG A 109 -16.67 0.25 -8.52
CA ARG A 109 -16.67 -1.21 -8.70
C ARG A 109 -15.32 -1.84 -8.41
N GLN A 110 -14.22 -1.24 -8.88
CA GLN A 110 -12.87 -1.68 -8.55
C GLN A 110 -12.64 -1.74 -7.03
N LEU A 111 -13.06 -0.71 -6.29
CA LEU A 111 -12.99 -0.75 -4.82
C LEU A 111 -13.82 -1.91 -4.27
N SER A 112 -15.10 -2.03 -4.64
CA SER A 112 -16.00 -3.10 -4.17
C SER A 112 -15.43 -4.50 -4.38
N ASP A 113 -14.99 -4.78 -5.60
CA ASP A 113 -14.51 -6.10 -6.00
C ASP A 113 -13.18 -6.41 -5.29
N THR A 114 -12.32 -5.40 -5.10
CA THR A 114 -11.07 -5.57 -4.35
C THR A 114 -11.33 -5.87 -2.88
N ILE A 115 -12.26 -5.17 -2.22
CA ILE A 115 -12.59 -5.44 -0.81
C ILE A 115 -13.20 -6.84 -0.66
N THR A 116 -14.01 -7.26 -1.62
CA THR A 116 -14.52 -8.64 -1.64
C THR A 116 -13.38 -9.65 -1.81
N ALA A 117 -12.42 -9.39 -2.70
CA ALA A 117 -11.23 -10.23 -2.86
C ALA A 117 -10.35 -10.27 -1.60
N VAL A 118 -10.23 -9.16 -0.87
CA VAL A 118 -9.56 -9.10 0.44
C VAL A 118 -10.23 -10.06 1.42
N LYS A 119 -11.56 -10.00 1.58
CA LYS A 119 -12.27 -10.97 2.44
C LYS A 119 -12.02 -12.41 1.99
N LYS A 120 -12.07 -12.68 0.69
CA LYS A 120 -11.81 -14.01 0.12
C LYS A 120 -10.40 -14.52 0.47
N CYS A 121 -9.39 -13.67 0.36
CA CYS A 121 -8.01 -14.02 0.67
C CYS A 121 -7.72 -14.15 2.17
N PHE A 122 -8.16 -13.19 2.97
CA PHE A 122 -7.72 -13.07 4.37
C PHE A 122 -8.65 -13.75 5.38
N ILE A 123 -9.94 -13.87 5.08
CA ILE A 123 -10.95 -14.47 5.96
C ILE A 123 -11.36 -15.85 5.44
N ASP A 124 -11.88 -15.91 4.21
CA ASP A 124 -12.48 -17.14 3.68
C ASP A 124 -11.42 -18.17 3.22
N ARG A 125 -10.16 -17.74 3.08
CA ARG A 125 -9.04 -18.55 2.54
C ARG A 125 -9.33 -19.16 1.16
N GLN A 126 -10.16 -18.47 0.36
CA GLN A 126 -10.52 -18.83 -1.01
C GLN A 126 -9.59 -18.12 -1.99
N TYR A 127 -8.35 -18.61 -2.10
CA TYR A 127 -7.28 -17.91 -2.81
C TYR A 127 -7.49 -17.86 -4.33
N GLU A 128 -7.96 -18.93 -4.96
CA GLU A 128 -8.33 -18.96 -6.38
C GLU A 128 -9.38 -17.90 -6.71
N THR A 129 -10.42 -17.80 -5.88
CA THR A 129 -11.48 -16.80 -6.03
C THR A 129 -10.91 -15.39 -5.90
N ALA A 130 -10.08 -15.14 -4.88
CA ALA A 130 -9.43 -13.84 -4.71
C ALA A 130 -8.53 -13.46 -5.90
N ILE A 131 -7.81 -14.43 -6.47
CA ILE A 131 -7.00 -14.25 -7.69
C ILE A 131 -7.90 -13.83 -8.86
N SER A 132 -8.95 -14.60 -9.16
CA SER A 132 -9.87 -14.28 -10.27
C SER A 132 -10.48 -12.89 -10.11
N MET A 133 -10.95 -12.56 -8.91
CA MET A 133 -11.56 -11.26 -8.62
C MET A 133 -10.58 -10.10 -8.75
N THR A 134 -9.33 -10.26 -8.31
CA THR A 134 -8.31 -9.21 -8.48
C THR A 134 -7.87 -9.05 -9.93
N GLU A 135 -7.83 -10.13 -10.72
CA GLU A 135 -7.55 -10.06 -12.17
C GLU A 135 -8.66 -9.34 -12.95
N GLU A 136 -9.91 -9.46 -12.53
CA GLU A 136 -11.02 -8.69 -13.07
C GLU A 136 -10.97 -7.23 -12.60
N ALA A 137 -10.78 -7.00 -11.29
CA ALA A 137 -10.81 -5.66 -10.69
C ALA A 137 -9.71 -4.74 -11.24
N ILE A 138 -8.50 -5.26 -11.50
CA ILE A 138 -7.41 -4.44 -12.08
C ILE A 138 -7.76 -3.97 -13.50
N ARG A 139 -8.55 -4.74 -14.26
CA ARG A 139 -8.92 -4.39 -15.65
C ARG A 139 -9.89 -3.22 -15.77
N TYR A 140 -10.57 -2.83 -14.69
CA TYR A 140 -11.39 -1.61 -14.69
C TYR A 140 -10.58 -0.35 -15.00
N THR A 141 -9.34 -0.25 -14.51
CA THR A 141 -8.46 0.91 -14.75
C THR A 141 -7.19 0.55 -15.52
N CYS A 142 -6.87 -0.74 -15.66
CA CYS A 142 -5.78 -1.25 -16.48
C CYS A 142 -6.28 -2.36 -17.43
N PRO A 143 -7.06 -2.04 -18.48
CA PRO A 143 -7.67 -3.07 -19.34
C PRO A 143 -6.68 -4.06 -19.95
N GLN A 144 -5.47 -3.58 -20.29
CA GLN A 144 -4.38 -4.37 -20.87
C GLN A 144 -3.48 -5.04 -19.83
N PHE A 145 -3.87 -5.07 -18.56
CA PHE A 145 -3.06 -5.68 -17.50
C PHE A 145 -2.80 -7.16 -17.80
N ASP A 146 -1.54 -7.54 -17.67
CA ASP A 146 -1.05 -8.89 -17.82
C ASP A 146 0.04 -9.12 -16.76
N LYS A 147 -0.26 -10.01 -15.82
CA LYS A 147 0.62 -10.37 -14.70
C LYS A 147 1.99 -10.92 -15.14
N SER A 148 2.09 -11.41 -16.37
CA SER A 148 3.34 -11.95 -16.93
C SER A 148 4.25 -10.89 -17.56
N LYS A 149 3.76 -9.66 -17.72
CA LYS A 149 4.51 -8.54 -18.35
C LYS A 149 4.99 -7.54 -17.31
N LYS A 150 5.92 -6.67 -17.72
CA LYS A 150 6.37 -5.52 -16.91
C LYS A 150 5.15 -4.68 -16.51
N ILE A 151 5.01 -4.40 -15.22
CA ILE A 151 4.00 -3.49 -14.70
C ILE A 151 4.43 -2.07 -15.04
N ARG A 152 3.53 -1.27 -15.61
CA ARG A 152 3.80 0.15 -15.87
C ARG A 152 3.94 0.91 -14.54
N PHE A 153 4.82 1.91 -14.52
CA PHE A 153 4.82 2.90 -13.45
C PHE A 153 3.64 3.89 -13.62
N PHE A 154 3.45 4.82 -12.67
CA PHE A 154 2.25 5.66 -12.54
C PHE A 154 0.98 4.86 -12.24
N MET A 155 1.06 4.08 -11.19
CA MET A 155 -0.10 3.40 -10.62
C MET A 155 -0.81 4.28 -9.61
N THR A 156 -2.13 4.15 -9.55
CA THR A 156 -2.92 4.63 -8.41
C THR A 156 -2.72 3.71 -7.20
N ASP A 157 -2.92 4.23 -6.00
CA ASP A 157 -2.93 3.49 -4.75
C ASP A 157 -3.90 2.29 -4.80
N MET A 158 -5.04 2.47 -5.47
CA MET A 158 -6.01 1.40 -5.68
C MET A 158 -5.45 0.28 -6.58
N GLU A 159 -4.80 0.64 -7.69
CA GLU A 159 -4.13 -0.33 -8.57
C GLU A 159 -3.02 -1.08 -7.82
N VAL A 160 -2.22 -0.38 -7.00
CA VAL A 160 -1.17 -1.00 -6.17
C VAL A 160 -1.78 -1.99 -5.17
N ASN A 161 -2.89 -1.61 -4.52
CA ASN A 161 -3.59 -2.48 -3.59
C ASN A 161 -4.14 -3.74 -4.26
N VAL A 162 -4.76 -3.62 -5.43
CA VAL A 162 -5.29 -4.77 -6.19
C VAL A 162 -4.18 -5.76 -6.51
N ILE A 163 -3.04 -5.28 -7.03
CA ILE A 163 -1.90 -6.14 -7.37
C ILE A 163 -1.28 -6.77 -6.12
N ASN A 164 -1.20 -6.04 -5.01
CA ASN A 164 -0.71 -6.59 -3.74
C ASN A 164 -1.61 -7.75 -3.24
N VAL A 165 -2.93 -7.56 -3.24
CA VAL A 165 -3.88 -8.62 -2.85
C VAL A 165 -3.77 -9.82 -3.79
N MET A 166 -3.61 -9.58 -5.09
CA MET A 166 -3.37 -10.63 -6.09
C MET A 166 -2.10 -11.43 -5.78
N ALA A 167 -0.98 -10.74 -5.54
CA ALA A 167 0.31 -11.36 -5.23
C ALA A 167 0.25 -12.17 -3.93
N VAL A 168 -0.35 -11.61 -2.87
CA VAL A 168 -0.55 -12.32 -1.60
C VAL A 168 -1.43 -13.56 -1.78
N SER A 169 -2.48 -13.47 -2.60
CA SER A 169 -3.36 -14.60 -2.90
C SER A 169 -2.60 -15.69 -3.66
N TYR A 170 -1.76 -15.36 -4.64
CA TYR A 170 -0.87 -16.32 -5.29
C TYR A 170 0.12 -16.97 -4.32
N TRP A 171 0.73 -16.18 -3.43
CA TRP A 171 1.68 -16.70 -2.42
C TRP A 171 1.01 -17.73 -1.51
N ARG A 172 -0.15 -17.36 -0.95
CA ARG A 172 -0.93 -18.23 -0.05
C ARG A 172 -1.49 -19.47 -0.75
N ASN A 173 -1.71 -19.39 -2.07
CA ASN A 173 -2.08 -20.53 -2.89
C ASN A 173 -0.88 -21.42 -3.30
N GLY A 174 0.31 -21.21 -2.73
CA GLY A 174 1.51 -21.98 -3.05
C GLY A 174 2.14 -21.67 -4.42
N LYS A 175 1.58 -20.74 -5.20
CA LYS A 175 2.10 -20.32 -6.51
C LYS A 175 3.21 -19.26 -6.33
N ARG A 176 4.26 -19.65 -5.60
CA ARG A 176 5.33 -18.76 -5.09
C ARG A 176 6.08 -18.00 -6.18
N ILE A 177 6.42 -18.65 -7.30
CA ILE A 177 7.14 -18.01 -8.41
C ILE A 177 6.31 -16.87 -9.01
N THR A 178 5.03 -17.12 -9.29
CA THR A 178 4.12 -16.09 -9.82
C THR A 178 3.97 -14.92 -8.84
N ALA A 179 3.81 -15.21 -7.55
CA ALA A 179 3.69 -14.19 -6.52
C ALA A 179 4.95 -13.31 -6.40
N LEU A 180 6.14 -13.92 -6.39
CA LEU A 180 7.42 -13.20 -6.34
C LEU A 180 7.62 -12.34 -7.59
N ASN A 181 7.40 -12.89 -8.78
CA ASN A 181 7.53 -12.13 -10.03
C ASN A 181 6.60 -10.92 -10.04
N LEU A 182 5.36 -11.09 -9.57
CA LEU A 182 4.39 -10.01 -9.49
C LEU A 182 4.82 -8.93 -8.49
N MET A 183 5.34 -9.33 -7.33
CA MET A 183 5.79 -8.41 -6.28
C MET A 183 7.07 -7.65 -6.67
N ILE A 184 8.01 -8.31 -7.37
CA ILE A 184 9.21 -7.68 -7.93
C ILE A 184 8.81 -6.65 -8.99
N ASN A 185 7.99 -7.05 -9.96
CA ASN A 185 7.49 -6.12 -11.00
C ASN A 185 6.76 -4.91 -10.40
N LEU A 186 5.98 -5.11 -9.33
CA LEU A 186 5.29 -4.02 -8.63
C LEU A 186 6.30 -3.11 -7.91
N THR A 187 7.32 -3.69 -7.27
CA THR A 187 8.39 -2.95 -6.59
C THR A 187 9.18 -2.09 -7.57
N ASP A 188 9.48 -2.61 -8.76
CA ASP A 188 10.18 -1.88 -9.82
C ASP A 188 9.34 -0.72 -10.35
N ALA A 189 8.05 -0.96 -10.61
CA ALA A 189 7.12 0.10 -11.05
C ALA A 189 7.00 1.23 -10.01
N LEU A 190 6.97 0.89 -8.72
CA LEU A 190 6.93 1.88 -7.64
C LEU A 190 8.26 2.62 -7.46
N ARG A 191 9.40 1.94 -7.66
CA ARG A 191 10.73 2.56 -7.65
C ARG A 191 10.87 3.59 -8.79
N GLU A 192 10.43 3.22 -9.99
CA GLU A 192 10.44 4.09 -11.17
C GLU A 192 9.52 5.31 -10.93
N GLN A 193 8.31 5.09 -10.41
CA GLN A 193 7.40 6.18 -10.03
C GLN A 193 8.00 7.11 -8.96
N TYR A 194 8.63 6.56 -7.92
CA TYR A 194 9.29 7.35 -6.88
C TYR A 194 10.41 8.21 -7.45
N SER A 195 11.20 7.66 -8.37
CA SER A 195 12.31 8.38 -9.02
C SER A 195 11.84 9.56 -9.87
N VAL A 196 10.68 9.44 -10.51
CA VAL A 196 10.10 10.51 -11.35
C VAL A 196 9.33 11.55 -10.52
N THR A 197 8.59 11.11 -9.51
CA THR A 197 7.68 11.99 -8.74
C THR A 197 8.30 12.60 -7.50
N GLY A 198 9.36 11.99 -6.96
CA GLY A 198 9.88 12.28 -5.63
C GLY A 198 8.92 11.89 -4.48
N VAL A 199 7.76 11.31 -4.78
CA VAL A 199 6.72 10.99 -3.81
C VAL A 199 6.54 9.47 -3.73
N SER A 200 6.73 8.93 -2.53
CA SER A 200 6.54 7.50 -2.29
C SER A 200 5.06 7.17 -2.09
N SER A 201 4.56 6.15 -2.79
CA SER A 201 3.25 5.55 -2.52
C SER A 201 3.14 5.17 -1.04
N ILE A 202 1.98 5.41 -0.43
CA ILE A 202 1.76 5.02 0.97
C ILE A 202 1.90 3.51 1.20
N ARG A 203 1.75 2.72 0.14
CA ARG A 203 1.86 1.25 0.18
C ARG A 203 3.28 0.77 -0.11
N TYR A 204 4.18 1.61 -0.59
CA TYR A 204 5.50 1.14 -1.02
C TYR A 204 6.29 0.42 0.10
N PRO A 205 6.34 0.93 1.36
CA PRO A 205 6.95 0.17 2.45
C PRO A 205 6.30 -1.19 2.73
N MET A 206 4.98 -1.32 2.53
CA MET A 206 4.27 -2.58 2.70
C MET A 206 4.64 -3.59 1.61
N ILE A 207 4.77 -3.15 0.36
CA ILE A 207 5.21 -3.97 -0.77
C ILE A 207 6.61 -4.50 -0.52
N LEU A 208 7.55 -3.63 -0.11
CA LEU A 208 8.92 -3.99 0.22
C LEU A 208 8.98 -4.99 1.39
N CYS A 209 8.20 -4.77 2.45
CA CYS A 209 8.11 -5.68 3.58
C CYS A 209 7.58 -7.08 3.17
N ASN A 210 6.56 -7.15 2.32
CA ASN A 210 6.05 -8.42 1.82
C ASN A 210 7.10 -9.16 0.98
N LEU A 211 7.76 -8.46 0.06
CA LEU A 211 8.82 -9.03 -0.79
C LEU A 211 9.98 -9.56 0.05
N ALA A 212 10.50 -8.76 0.98
CA ALA A 212 11.59 -9.15 1.86
C ALA A 212 11.24 -10.40 2.68
N LYS A 213 10.03 -10.45 3.24
CA LYS A 213 9.55 -11.62 3.99
C LYS A 213 9.55 -12.87 3.11
N TRP A 214 9.05 -12.78 1.88
CA TRP A 214 9.00 -13.92 0.97
C TRP A 214 10.38 -14.38 0.51
N LEU A 215 11.31 -13.45 0.27
CA LEU A 215 12.72 -13.76 -0.02
C LEU A 215 13.39 -14.47 1.16
N ASN A 216 13.15 -13.98 2.38
CA ASN A 216 13.62 -14.62 3.61
C ASN A 216 13.08 -16.05 3.76
N GLU A 217 11.79 -16.27 3.50
CA GLU A 217 11.18 -17.61 3.48
C GLU A 217 11.79 -18.55 2.41
N GLN A 218 12.48 -18.00 1.39
CA GLN A 218 13.24 -18.77 0.39
C GLN A 218 14.76 -18.80 0.68
N LEU A 219 15.19 -18.42 1.89
CA LEU A 219 16.60 -18.37 2.31
C LEU A 219 17.48 -17.39 1.49
N ARG A 220 16.86 -16.43 0.79
CA ARG A 220 17.54 -15.38 0.03
C ARG A 220 17.80 -14.16 0.92
N PHE A 221 18.61 -14.37 1.95
CA PHE A 221 18.77 -13.46 3.08
C PHE A 221 19.34 -12.09 2.69
N GLU A 222 20.41 -12.04 1.89
CA GLU A 222 21.04 -10.78 1.48
C GLU A 222 20.09 -9.93 0.63
N GLU A 223 19.39 -10.55 -0.32
CA GLU A 223 18.39 -9.84 -1.12
C GLU A 223 17.23 -9.34 -0.25
N ALA A 224 16.77 -10.14 0.72
CA ALA A 224 15.76 -9.70 1.67
C ALA A 224 16.24 -8.47 2.47
N LYS A 225 17.49 -8.47 2.92
CA LYS A 225 18.13 -7.36 3.65
C LYS A 225 18.11 -6.07 2.85
N GLU A 226 18.49 -6.10 1.58
CA GLU A 226 18.48 -4.93 0.68
C GLU A 226 17.08 -4.29 0.60
N TYR A 227 16.03 -5.10 0.44
CA TYR A 227 14.65 -4.58 0.39
C TYR A 227 14.16 -4.06 1.74
N ILE A 228 14.64 -4.62 2.87
CA ILE A 228 14.32 -4.11 4.21
C ILE A 228 14.94 -2.74 4.42
N GLU A 229 16.23 -2.58 4.08
CA GLU A 229 16.95 -1.31 4.19
C GLU A 229 16.32 -0.23 3.29
N LEU A 230 15.97 -0.59 2.06
CA LEU A 230 15.19 0.30 1.17
C LEU A 230 13.84 0.68 1.81
N GLY A 231 13.13 -0.28 2.40
CA GLY A 231 11.86 -0.02 3.08
C GLY A 231 11.99 0.97 4.23
N ARG A 232 13.07 0.87 5.02
CA ARG A 232 13.38 1.78 6.13
C ARG A 232 13.65 3.19 5.61
N ASP A 233 14.50 3.31 4.59
CA ASP A 233 14.82 4.60 3.95
C ASP A 233 13.56 5.28 3.41
N VAL A 234 12.68 4.51 2.74
CA VAL A 234 11.39 5.03 2.27
C VAL A 234 10.50 5.47 3.42
N CYS A 235 10.40 4.72 4.52
CA CYS A 235 9.65 5.14 5.71
C CYS A 235 10.16 6.47 6.27
N ILE A 236 11.48 6.62 6.41
CA ILE A 236 12.13 7.82 6.94
C ILE A 236 11.87 9.03 6.03
N LYS A 237 12.18 8.90 4.73
CA LYS A 237 12.03 10.00 3.76
C LYS A 237 10.59 10.44 3.56
N SER A 238 9.63 9.52 3.68
CA SER A 238 8.21 9.84 3.49
C SER A 238 7.46 10.19 4.77
N GLY A 239 8.07 9.99 5.95
CA GLY A 239 7.40 10.14 7.26
C GLY A 239 6.32 9.08 7.54
N LYS A 240 6.26 8.00 6.75
CA LYS A 240 5.23 6.96 6.84
C LYS A 240 5.73 5.76 7.62
N PHE A 241 5.65 5.83 8.96
CA PHE A 241 6.30 4.88 9.86
C PHE A 241 5.54 3.59 10.15
N ARG A 242 4.28 3.43 9.71
CA ARG A 242 3.44 2.27 10.06
C ARG A 242 4.10 0.92 9.77
N MET A 243 4.89 0.83 8.69
CA MET A 243 5.56 -0.42 8.30
C MET A 243 6.92 -0.63 8.95
N LEU A 244 7.49 0.38 9.60
CA LEU A 244 8.81 0.33 10.19
C LEU A 244 8.99 -0.80 11.23
N PRO A 245 8.08 -1.03 12.19
CA PRO A 245 8.24 -2.14 13.14
C PRO A 245 8.24 -3.52 12.45
N TYR A 246 7.45 -3.69 11.39
CA TYR A 246 7.43 -4.95 10.64
C TYR A 246 8.73 -5.18 9.87
N LEU A 247 9.33 -4.11 9.34
CA LEU A 247 10.65 -4.16 8.70
C LEU A 247 11.74 -4.54 9.72
N CYS A 248 11.65 -4.07 10.97
CA CYS A 248 12.54 -4.49 12.05
C CYS A 248 12.37 -5.98 12.41
N CYS A 249 11.14 -6.47 12.52
CA CYS A 249 10.90 -7.92 12.68
C CYS A 249 11.49 -8.73 11.51
N CYS A 250 11.34 -8.26 10.27
CA CYS A 250 11.93 -8.92 9.11
C CYS A 250 13.46 -8.92 9.17
N MET A 251 14.08 -7.79 9.54
CA MET A 251 15.53 -7.70 9.71
C MET A 251 16.03 -8.70 10.75
N ALA A 252 15.39 -8.77 11.91
CA ALA A 252 15.74 -9.72 12.96
C ALA A 252 15.74 -11.17 12.44
N THR A 253 14.71 -11.57 11.69
CA THR A 253 14.64 -12.92 11.10
C THR A 253 15.69 -13.17 10.01
N VAL A 254 16.08 -12.14 9.27
CA VAL A 254 17.16 -12.24 8.26
C VAL A 254 18.52 -12.39 8.94
N LEU A 255 18.77 -11.62 10.01
CA LEU A 255 19.99 -11.69 10.82
C LEU A 255 20.14 -13.08 11.47
N GLN A 256 19.04 -13.65 11.99
CA GLN A 256 19.03 -15.05 12.47
C GLN A 256 19.44 -16.02 11.36
N GLY A 257 18.86 -15.89 10.17
CA GLY A 257 19.18 -16.75 9.02
C GLY A 257 20.65 -16.66 8.57
N LEU A 258 21.23 -15.45 8.66
CA LEU A 258 22.64 -15.17 8.39
C LEU A 258 23.58 -15.55 9.55
N LYS A 259 23.05 -16.03 10.68
CA LYS A 259 23.81 -16.40 11.89
C LYS A 259 24.62 -15.22 12.47
N HIS A 260 24.04 -14.03 12.44
CA HIS A 260 24.56 -12.88 13.19
C HIS A 260 24.47 -13.12 14.71
N ASP A 261 25.15 -12.26 15.46
CA ASP A 261 25.12 -12.28 16.92
C ASP A 261 23.68 -12.10 17.45
N GLU A 262 23.36 -12.83 18.51
CA GLU A 262 22.04 -12.82 19.12
C GLU A 262 21.64 -11.42 19.63
N GLU A 263 22.59 -10.63 20.11
CA GLU A 263 22.29 -9.26 20.57
C GLU A 263 21.84 -8.35 19.42
N GLU A 264 22.38 -8.54 18.21
CA GLU A 264 21.96 -7.79 17.02
C GLU A 264 20.52 -8.13 16.63
N VAL A 265 20.16 -9.42 16.67
CA VAL A 265 18.80 -9.90 16.43
C VAL A 265 17.83 -9.32 17.46
N ILE A 266 18.18 -9.39 18.76
CA ILE A 266 17.33 -8.91 19.85
C ILE A 266 17.12 -7.39 19.76
N LYS A 267 18.15 -6.61 19.41
CA LYS A 267 18.04 -5.14 19.23
C LYS A 267 16.96 -4.77 18.20
N GLU A 268 16.88 -5.52 17.11
CA GLU A 268 15.87 -5.30 16.08
C GLU A 268 14.45 -5.61 16.58
N TYR A 269 14.28 -6.72 17.30
CA TYR A 269 12.98 -7.05 17.90
C TYR A 269 12.56 -6.06 18.99
N ILE A 270 13.47 -5.61 19.84
CA ILE A 270 13.17 -4.58 20.85
C ILE A 270 12.69 -3.30 20.18
N SER A 271 13.37 -2.87 19.12
CA SER A 271 12.99 -1.69 18.33
C SER A 271 11.58 -1.85 17.76
N ALA A 272 11.25 -3.02 17.20
CA ALA A 272 9.91 -3.32 16.70
C ALA A 272 8.85 -3.28 17.81
N TYR A 273 9.13 -3.89 18.96
CA TYR A 273 8.20 -3.94 20.10
C TYR A 273 7.83 -2.54 20.61
N ILE A 274 8.83 -1.68 20.84
CA ILE A 274 8.63 -0.31 21.31
C ILE A 274 7.75 0.47 20.31
N MET A 275 8.04 0.33 19.02
CA MET A 275 7.24 0.96 17.97
C MET A 275 5.81 0.43 17.94
N PHE A 276 5.58 -0.88 18.04
CA PHE A 276 4.23 -1.44 18.09
C PHE A 276 3.42 -0.87 19.26
N LYS A 277 4.00 -0.83 20.47
CA LYS A 277 3.34 -0.27 21.66
C LYS A 277 2.99 1.21 21.48
N ASN A 278 3.96 2.03 21.03
CA ASN A 278 3.75 3.46 20.85
C ASN A 278 2.77 3.81 19.72
N MET A 279 2.63 2.92 18.72
CA MET A 279 1.67 3.08 17.62
C MET A 279 0.28 2.50 17.94
N GLY A 280 0.07 1.92 19.14
CA GLY A 280 -1.19 1.28 19.52
C GLY A 280 -1.49 -0.02 18.75
N ILE A 281 -0.46 -0.72 18.26
CA ILE A 281 -0.56 -2.01 17.58
C ILE A 281 -0.35 -3.13 18.60
N ASP A 282 -1.23 -3.18 19.60
CA ASP A 282 -1.04 -4.01 20.80
C ASP A 282 -1.01 -5.52 20.52
N GLU A 283 -1.78 -5.99 19.54
CA GLU A 283 -1.81 -7.41 19.18
C GLU A 283 -0.44 -7.89 18.66
N ASP A 284 0.20 -7.11 17.77
CA ASP A 284 1.53 -7.44 17.24
C ASP A 284 2.61 -7.26 18.32
N ALA A 285 2.48 -6.26 19.21
CA ALA A 285 3.37 -6.09 20.36
C ALA A 285 3.31 -7.30 21.32
N ALA A 286 2.11 -7.77 21.64
CA ALA A 286 1.90 -8.92 22.53
C ALA A 286 2.49 -10.20 21.94
N LYS A 287 2.25 -10.47 20.64
CA LYS A 287 2.84 -11.62 19.94
C LYS A 287 4.36 -11.59 19.98
N LEU A 288 4.95 -10.42 19.73
CA LEU A 288 6.40 -10.27 19.74
C LEU A 288 6.98 -10.45 21.16
N ARG A 289 6.32 -9.93 22.19
CA ARG A 289 6.70 -10.16 23.59
C ARG A 289 6.69 -11.65 23.92
N SER A 290 5.61 -12.38 23.59
CA SER A 290 5.52 -13.81 23.83
C SER A 290 6.64 -14.58 23.13
N TYR A 291 6.93 -14.25 21.88
CA TYR A 291 8.04 -14.83 21.12
C TYR A 291 9.40 -14.60 21.80
N LEU A 292 9.69 -13.38 22.23
CA LEU A 292 10.97 -13.07 22.90
C LEU A 292 11.10 -13.72 24.28
N LEU A 293 10.01 -13.84 25.03
CA LEU A 293 10.01 -14.53 26.30
C LEU A 293 10.29 -16.03 26.11
N GLU A 294 9.64 -16.66 25.13
CA GLU A 294 9.78 -18.09 24.85
C GLU A 294 11.17 -18.46 24.32
N PHE A 295 11.68 -17.71 23.33
CA PHE A 295 12.90 -18.10 22.60
C PHE A 295 14.18 -17.45 23.12
N TYR A 296 14.07 -16.32 23.82
CA TYR A 296 15.22 -15.54 24.31
C TYR A 296 15.22 -15.32 25.82
N ASN A 297 14.21 -15.79 26.55
CA ASN A 297 14.02 -15.53 27.97
C ASN A 297 14.09 -14.02 28.30
N ARG A 298 13.55 -13.18 27.40
CA ARG A 298 13.53 -11.72 27.51
C ARG A 298 12.10 -11.23 27.64
N ASP A 299 11.73 -10.80 28.84
CA ASP A 299 10.48 -10.07 29.05
C ASP A 299 10.69 -8.56 28.81
N LEU A 300 9.91 -8.00 27.89
CA LEU A 300 10.00 -6.59 27.51
C LEU A 300 9.02 -5.68 28.29
N GLU A 301 8.26 -6.20 29.26
CA GLU A 301 7.26 -5.42 30.02
C GLU A 301 7.88 -4.24 30.79
N CYS A 302 9.16 -4.34 31.15
CA CYS A 302 9.90 -3.28 31.86
C CYS A 302 10.63 -2.28 30.92
N ILE A 303 10.68 -2.55 29.61
CA ILE A 303 11.37 -1.68 28.64
C ILE A 303 10.45 -0.51 28.30
N GLY A 304 10.47 0.53 29.13
CA GLY A 304 9.65 1.73 28.95
C GLY A 304 9.37 2.54 30.22
N MET A 305 9.71 2.04 31.41
CA MET A 305 9.50 2.75 32.69
C MET A 305 10.75 3.50 33.20
N PHE A 306 11.63 3.95 32.33
CA PHE A 306 12.64 4.91 32.78
C PHE A 306 11.95 6.27 32.89
N GLU A 307 11.81 6.76 34.12
CA GLU A 307 11.50 8.16 34.39
C GLU A 307 12.50 8.99 33.58
N LEU A 308 12.01 9.62 32.50
CA LEU A 308 12.74 10.68 31.83
C LEU A 308 12.84 11.80 32.86
N ASN A 309 13.94 11.84 33.61
CA ASN A 309 14.35 13.02 34.33
C ASN A 309 14.52 14.11 33.28
N SER A 310 13.52 14.97 33.20
CA SER A 310 13.49 16.16 32.37
C SER A 310 14.84 16.87 32.49
N PRO A 311 15.58 17.14 31.40
CA PRO A 311 16.63 18.13 31.46
C PRO A 311 15.94 19.48 31.69
N THR A 312 16.21 20.06 32.85
CA THR A 312 15.90 21.46 33.22
C THR A 312 16.29 22.44 32.13
#